data_AF-A0A2R4W0E1-F1
#
_entry.id   AF-A0A2R4W0E1-F1
#
_cell.length_a   1.000
_cell.length_b   1.000
_cell.length_c   1.000
_cell.angle_alpha   90.00
_cell.angle_beta   90.00
_cell.angle_gamma   90.00
#
_symmetry.space_group_name_H-M   'P 1'
#
loop_
_entity.id
_entity.type
_entity.pdbx_description
1 polymer ?
#
loop_
_entity_poly.entity_id
_entity_poly.type
_entity_poly.pdbx_seq_one_letter_code
_entity_poly.pdbx_strand_id
1 'polypeptide(L)'
;MTDKNKKINKDMTKEISELQTHVNKLQHKLENLKSEYYSLKNKLSLFSKTYQEKIGRLYIELDKLKIKITKLQLDKNLNKLNDDLIHQYIRTSLIEEEIKLNEIEEKIFYNLKEEKNNEEFQENLDCEVDDKIKIFYRKLASKFHPDKAKGEEEKILFHNLMSEINLAYNQGDLKKLQELADSLINEFDNSLISQIKILKKRIITLSKEIDEITFKIHELKSLSIYTLYVKVVEAKEYGIDLLSQIESSILAEIEKYNKKYKDFRKIEL
;
A
#
# COMPACT_ATOMS: atom_id res chain seq x y z
N MET A 1 -54.07 -18.33 -3.60
CA MET A 1 -52.60 -18.48 -3.43
C MET A 1 -52.35 -19.78 -2.68
N THR A 2 -51.63 -20.72 -3.28
CA THR A 2 -51.48 -22.11 -2.80
C THR A 2 -50.43 -22.24 -1.69
N ASP A 3 -50.61 -23.18 -0.75
CA ASP A 3 -49.67 -23.49 0.36
C ASP A 3 -48.21 -23.67 -0.09
N LYS A 4 -48.02 -24.13 -1.33
CA LYS A 4 -46.71 -24.29 -1.97
C LYS A 4 -45.95 -22.97 -2.14
N ASN A 5 -46.63 -21.88 -2.53
CA ASN A 5 -46.00 -20.56 -2.68
C ASN A 5 -45.65 -19.92 -1.33
N LYS A 6 -46.45 -20.21 -0.29
CA LYS A 6 -46.18 -19.74 1.08
C LYS A 6 -44.96 -20.42 1.69
N LYS A 7 -44.77 -21.71 1.41
CA LYS A 7 -43.56 -22.47 1.80
C LYS A 7 -42.30 -21.98 1.07
N ILE A 8 -42.39 -21.78 -0.25
CA ILE A 8 -41.26 -21.27 -1.07
C ILE A 8 -40.80 -19.88 -0.60
N ASN A 9 -41.72 -18.95 -0.30
CA ASN A 9 -41.35 -17.64 0.23
C ASN A 9 -40.74 -17.71 1.64
N LYS A 10 -41.20 -18.64 2.48
CA LYS A 10 -40.62 -18.87 3.82
C LYS A 10 -39.18 -19.42 3.73
N ASP A 11 -38.92 -20.30 2.77
CA ASP A 11 -37.58 -20.85 2.57
C ASP A 11 -36.61 -19.79 2.00
N MET A 12 -37.05 -18.96 1.04
CA MET A 12 -36.23 -17.86 0.48
C MET A 12 -35.94 -16.75 1.51
N THR A 13 -36.90 -16.41 2.37
CA THR A 13 -36.68 -15.42 3.44
C THR A 13 -35.69 -15.93 4.49
N LYS A 14 -35.71 -17.23 4.79
CA LYS A 14 -34.69 -17.87 5.64
C LYS A 14 -33.30 -17.82 4.97
N GLU A 15 -33.20 -18.16 3.69
CA GLU A 15 -31.94 -18.07 2.93
C GLU A 15 -31.37 -16.65 2.92
N ILE A 16 -32.21 -15.63 2.73
CA ILE A 16 -31.80 -14.23 2.80
C ILE A 16 -31.20 -13.88 4.16
N SER A 17 -31.84 -14.29 5.26
CA SER A 17 -31.34 -14.04 6.62
C SER A 17 -30.00 -14.73 6.89
N GLU A 18 -29.82 -15.97 6.42
CA GLU A 18 -28.56 -16.69 6.51
C GLU A 18 -27.44 -16.00 5.70
N LEU A 19 -27.74 -15.57 4.47
CA LEU A 19 -26.81 -14.84 3.61
C LEU A 19 -26.44 -13.48 4.20
N GLN A 20 -27.39 -12.72 4.75
CA GLN A 20 -27.13 -11.46 5.45
C GLN A 20 -26.20 -11.66 6.64
N THR A 21 -26.45 -12.71 7.44
CA THR A 21 -25.58 -13.06 8.56
C THR A 21 -24.15 -13.37 8.09
N HIS A 22 -24.00 -14.07 6.97
CA HIS A 22 -22.70 -14.36 6.39
C HIS A 22 -21.99 -13.11 5.87
N VAL A 23 -22.71 -12.23 5.18
CA VAL A 23 -22.18 -10.92 4.73
C VAL A 23 -21.66 -10.12 5.92
N ASN A 24 -22.43 -10.00 7.00
CA ASN A 24 -22.01 -9.25 8.19
C ASN A 24 -20.73 -9.85 8.82
N LYS A 25 -20.63 -11.19 8.90
CA LYS A 25 -19.41 -11.86 9.38
C LYS A 25 -18.19 -11.54 8.52
N LEU A 26 -18.34 -11.56 7.19
CA LEU A 26 -17.26 -11.22 6.27
C LEU A 26 -16.88 -9.74 6.36
N GLN A 27 -17.85 -8.83 6.51
CA GLN A 27 -17.58 -7.41 6.70
C GLN A 27 -16.76 -7.15 7.96
N HIS A 28 -17.16 -7.71 9.11
CA HIS A 28 -16.39 -7.59 10.34
C HIS A 28 -14.99 -8.18 10.22
N LYS A 29 -14.85 -9.33 9.54
CA LYS A 29 -13.52 -9.91 9.26
C LYS A 29 -12.65 -8.97 8.43
N LEU A 30 -13.23 -8.37 7.39
CA LEU A 30 -12.54 -7.44 6.52
C LEU A 30 -12.12 -6.15 7.26
N GLU A 31 -12.98 -5.61 8.11
CA GLU A 31 -12.68 -4.43 8.94
C GLU A 31 -11.52 -4.70 9.89
N ASN A 32 -11.54 -5.85 10.58
CA ASN A 32 -10.46 -6.26 11.48
C ASN A 32 -9.13 -6.40 10.72
N LEU A 33 -9.14 -7.06 9.56
CA LEU A 33 -7.94 -7.22 8.73
C LEU A 33 -7.43 -5.89 8.18
N LYS A 34 -8.32 -4.99 7.73
CA LYS A 34 -7.93 -3.63 7.31
C LYS A 34 -7.28 -2.86 8.46
N SER A 35 -7.85 -2.94 9.66
CA SER A 35 -7.27 -2.32 10.87
C SER A 35 -5.89 -2.90 11.20
N GLU A 36 -5.72 -4.23 11.14
CA GLU A 36 -4.41 -4.88 11.32
C GLU A 36 -3.40 -4.38 10.29
N TYR A 37 -3.78 -4.36 9.01
CA TYR A 37 -2.93 -3.90 7.92
C TYR A 37 -2.44 -2.46 8.12
N TYR A 38 -3.36 -1.52 8.38
CA TYR A 38 -2.97 -0.12 8.55
C TYR A 38 -2.14 0.12 9.82
N SER A 39 -2.48 -0.55 10.92
CA SER A 39 -1.68 -0.53 12.15
C SER A 39 -0.27 -1.04 11.90
N LEU A 40 -0.13 -2.18 11.22
CA LEU A 40 1.17 -2.76 10.90
C LEU A 40 1.98 -1.87 9.95
N LYS A 41 1.34 -1.37 8.89
CA LYS A 41 1.96 -0.44 7.93
C LYS A 41 2.52 0.81 8.63
N ASN A 42 1.74 1.42 9.51
CA ASN A 42 2.16 2.61 10.24
C ASN A 42 3.31 2.32 11.21
N LYS A 43 3.25 1.20 11.95
CA LYS A 43 4.35 0.76 12.83
C LYS A 43 5.64 0.54 12.06
N LEU A 44 5.57 -0.13 10.92
CA LEU A 44 6.73 -0.39 10.07
C LEU A 44 7.28 0.89 9.44
N SER A 45 6.42 1.81 9.01
CA SER A 45 6.85 3.11 8.49
C SER A 45 7.61 3.92 9.54
N LEU A 46 7.06 4.06 10.74
CA LEU A 46 7.71 4.75 11.85
C LEU A 46 9.03 4.09 12.26
N PHE A 47 9.05 2.77 12.32
CA PHE A 47 10.25 2.00 12.62
C PHE A 47 11.32 2.16 11.54
N SER A 48 10.94 2.06 10.27
CA SER A 48 11.83 2.24 9.12
C SER A 48 12.47 3.63 9.14
N LYS A 49 11.69 4.67 9.44
CA LYS A 49 12.21 6.03 9.59
C LYS A 49 13.26 6.11 10.71
N THR A 50 12.90 5.65 11.90
CA THR A 50 13.81 5.65 13.07
C THR A 50 15.10 4.88 12.76
N TYR A 51 14.98 3.73 12.09
CA TYR A 51 16.11 2.91 11.67
C TYR A 51 16.99 3.62 10.63
N GLN A 52 16.40 4.23 9.62
CA GLN A 52 17.14 4.97 8.58
C GLN A 52 17.88 6.18 9.16
N GLU A 53 17.24 6.91 10.08
CA GLU A 53 17.84 8.07 10.76
C GLU A 53 19.04 7.68 11.62
N LYS A 54 18.91 6.64 12.45
CA LYS A 54 19.96 6.23 13.39
C LYS A 54 21.04 5.36 12.76
N ILE A 55 20.64 4.36 11.99
CA ILE A 55 21.51 3.27 11.54
C ILE A 55 21.78 3.35 10.03
N GLY A 56 20.78 3.71 9.23
CA GLY A 56 20.92 3.79 7.77
C GLY A 56 22.05 4.72 7.33
N ARG A 57 22.13 5.92 7.94
CA ARG A 57 23.21 6.88 7.68
C ARG A 57 24.60 6.33 8.01
N LEU A 58 24.71 5.58 9.11
CA LEU A 58 25.97 4.99 9.54
C LEU A 58 26.44 3.90 8.58
N TYR A 59 25.54 3.07 8.06
CA TYR A 59 25.90 2.10 7.02
C TYR A 59 26.39 2.77 5.74
N ILE A 60 25.73 3.85 5.30
CA ILE A 60 26.18 4.62 4.13
C ILE A 60 27.58 5.19 4.36
N GLU A 61 27.83 5.77 5.54
CA GLU A 61 29.15 6.29 5.90
C GLU A 61 30.22 5.18 5.89
N LEU A 62 29.91 4.04 6.51
CA LEU A 62 30.79 2.88 6.57
C LEU A 62 31.12 2.35 5.16
N ASP A 63 30.13 2.23 4.29
CA ASP A 63 30.31 1.71 2.93
C ASP A 63 31.08 2.69 2.04
N LYS A 64 30.80 4.00 2.14
CA LYS A 64 31.63 5.04 1.49
C LYS A 64 33.07 4.98 1.96
N LEU A 65 33.30 4.76 3.26
CA LEU A 65 34.65 4.63 3.81
C LEU A 65 35.35 3.35 3.32
N LYS A 66 34.62 2.23 3.22
CA LYS A 66 35.12 0.99 2.60
C LYS A 66 35.54 1.24 1.15
N ILE A 67 34.70 1.89 0.34
CA ILE A 67 35.03 2.26 -1.05
C ILE A 67 36.30 3.12 -1.10
N LYS A 68 36.40 4.16 -0.26
CA LYS A 68 37.59 5.03 -0.20
C LYS A 68 38.87 4.25 0.12
N ILE A 69 38.82 3.32 1.08
CA ILE A 69 39.98 2.48 1.39
C ILE A 69 40.34 1.56 0.22
N THR A 70 39.35 0.93 -0.42
CA THR A 70 39.60 0.04 -1.56
C THR A 70 40.20 0.81 -2.74
N LYS A 71 39.74 2.03 -3.02
CA LYS A 71 40.34 2.92 -4.04
C LYS A 71 41.82 3.20 -3.73
N LEU A 72 42.15 3.59 -2.49
CA LEU A 72 43.54 3.81 -2.08
C LEU A 72 44.40 2.53 -2.18
N GLN A 73 43.84 1.37 -1.85
CA GLN A 73 44.55 0.10 -1.97
C GLN A 73 44.84 -0.26 -3.43
N LEU A 74 43.89 -0.01 -4.34
CA LEU A 74 44.08 -0.19 -5.78
C LEU A 74 45.16 0.75 -6.31
N ASP A 75 45.13 2.03 -5.93
CA ASP A 75 46.12 3.03 -6.36
C ASP A 75 47.54 2.64 -5.93
N LYS A 76 47.71 2.10 -4.72
CA LYS A 76 49.01 1.56 -4.26
C LYS A 76 49.47 0.32 -5.01
N ASN A 77 48.54 -0.56 -5.40
CA ASN A 77 48.87 -1.79 -6.11
C ASN A 77 49.13 -1.55 -7.60
N LEU A 78 48.51 -0.52 -8.20
CA LEU A 78 48.79 -0.04 -9.55
C LEU A 78 50.26 0.39 -9.72
N ASN A 79 50.86 0.99 -8.70
CA ASN A 79 52.29 1.29 -8.69
C ASN A 79 53.20 0.03 -8.66
N LYS A 80 52.63 -1.18 -8.55
CA LYS A 80 53.37 -2.45 -8.45
C LYS A 80 53.07 -3.45 -9.57
N LEU A 81 51.92 -3.39 -10.25
CA LEU A 81 51.50 -4.35 -11.27
C LEU A 81 50.95 -3.65 -12.53
N ASN A 82 51.44 -4.03 -13.71
CA ASN A 82 51.09 -3.48 -15.03
C ASN A 82 49.75 -4.02 -15.61
N ASP A 83 48.78 -4.44 -14.79
CA ASP A 83 47.56 -5.12 -15.29
C ASP A 83 46.34 -4.19 -15.41
N ASP A 84 46.39 -3.31 -16.40
CA ASP A 84 45.55 -2.10 -16.54
C ASP A 84 44.02 -2.38 -16.64
N LEU A 85 43.62 -3.47 -17.30
CA LEU A 85 42.20 -3.76 -17.57
C LEU A 85 41.41 -4.19 -16.33
N ILE A 86 42.00 -5.02 -15.46
CA ILE A 86 41.36 -5.47 -14.22
C ILE A 86 41.20 -4.28 -13.26
N HIS A 87 42.22 -3.44 -13.17
CA HIS A 87 42.19 -2.23 -12.36
C HIS A 87 41.12 -1.24 -12.85
N GLN A 88 40.97 -1.07 -14.17
CA GLN A 88 39.92 -0.23 -14.74
C GLN A 88 38.53 -0.76 -14.40
N TYR A 89 38.28 -2.07 -14.56
CA TYR A 89 36.99 -2.69 -14.22
C TYR A 89 36.61 -2.50 -12.75
N ILE A 90 37.56 -2.71 -11.83
CA ILE A 90 37.29 -2.52 -10.40
C ILE A 90 37.02 -1.04 -10.10
N ARG A 91 37.76 -0.10 -10.72
CA ARG A 91 37.48 1.33 -10.56
C ARG A 91 36.08 1.72 -11.02
N THR A 92 35.65 1.25 -12.19
CA THR A 92 34.30 1.55 -12.70
C THR A 92 33.23 0.98 -11.75
N SER A 93 33.40 -0.26 -11.27
CA SER A 93 32.50 -0.87 -10.29
C SER A 93 32.38 -0.05 -9.00
N LEU A 94 33.51 0.43 -8.47
CA LEU A 94 33.53 1.27 -7.26
C LEU A 94 32.89 2.65 -7.46
N ILE A 95 32.99 3.22 -8.67
CA ILE A 95 32.32 4.48 -9.00
C ILE A 95 30.81 4.26 -9.06
N GLU A 96 30.35 3.17 -9.69
CA GLU A 96 28.92 2.83 -9.76
C GLU A 96 28.33 2.59 -8.36
N GLU A 97 29.04 1.88 -7.48
CA GLU A 97 28.63 1.70 -6.08
C GLU A 97 28.55 3.03 -5.32
N GLU A 98 29.52 3.93 -5.52
CA GLU A 98 29.51 5.25 -4.88
C GLU A 98 28.34 6.12 -5.36
N ILE A 99 28.02 6.10 -6.66
CA ILE A 99 26.84 6.79 -7.21
C ILE A 99 25.56 6.25 -6.58
N LYS A 100 25.39 4.93 -6.52
CA LYS A 100 24.22 4.29 -5.89
C LYS A 100 24.09 4.69 -4.42
N LEU A 101 25.18 4.71 -3.67
CA LEU A 101 25.16 5.14 -2.26
C LEU A 101 24.78 6.61 -2.10
N ASN A 102 25.27 7.49 -2.98
CA ASN A 102 24.90 8.90 -2.96
C ASN A 102 23.41 9.10 -3.30
N GLU A 103 22.87 8.37 -4.27
CA GLU A 103 21.43 8.41 -4.59
C GLU A 103 20.57 7.94 -3.40
N ILE A 104 20.99 6.89 -2.70
CA ILE A 104 20.29 6.38 -1.50
C ILE A 104 20.36 7.41 -0.37
N GLU A 105 21.54 8.00 -0.14
CA GLU A 105 21.74 9.04 0.87
C GLU A 105 20.86 10.26 0.60
N GLU A 106 20.84 10.74 -0.64
CA GLU A 106 19.98 11.84 -1.07
C GLU A 106 18.51 11.50 -0.84
N LYS A 107 18.03 10.33 -1.28
CA LYS A 107 16.64 9.91 -1.06
C LYS A 107 16.27 9.89 0.43
N ILE A 108 17.15 9.38 1.29
CA ILE A 108 16.94 9.42 2.74
C ILE A 108 16.90 10.87 3.22
N PHE A 109 17.79 11.75 2.73
CA PHE A 109 17.85 13.14 3.17
C PHE A 109 16.67 14.00 2.68
N TYR A 110 16.17 13.74 1.47
CA TYR A 110 14.98 14.41 0.90
C TYR A 110 13.71 13.98 1.62
N ASN A 111 13.51 12.67 1.81
CA ASN A 111 12.35 12.15 2.55
C ASN A 111 12.29 12.69 4.00
N LEU A 112 13.44 12.90 4.64
CA LEU A 112 13.53 13.50 5.97
C LEU A 112 13.30 15.02 6.00
N LYS A 113 13.41 15.71 4.86
CA LYS A 113 13.19 17.16 4.73
C LYS A 113 11.74 17.50 4.38
N GLU A 114 11.10 16.77 3.47
CA GLU A 114 9.70 17.01 3.11
C GLU A 114 8.74 16.75 4.28
N GLU A 115 9.03 15.76 5.14
CA GLU A 115 8.19 15.45 6.30
C GLU A 115 8.30 16.45 7.47
N LYS A 116 9.26 17.38 7.45
CA LYS A 116 9.21 18.54 8.38
C LYS A 116 8.21 19.60 7.92
N ASN A 117 7.77 19.55 6.67
CA ASN A 117 6.93 20.57 6.05
C ASN A 117 5.58 20.04 5.54
N ASN A 118 5.35 18.73 5.44
CA ASN A 118 4.13 18.15 4.87
C ASN A 118 3.46 17.18 5.84
N GLU A 119 2.54 17.70 6.66
CA GLU A 119 1.29 17.00 6.93
C GLU A 119 0.46 17.04 5.63
N GLU A 120 -0.18 15.93 5.26
CA GLU A 120 -0.99 15.72 4.05
C GLU A 120 -0.22 15.42 2.75
N PHE A 121 -0.22 14.15 2.37
CA PHE A 121 -0.15 13.74 0.97
C PHE A 121 -1.24 12.70 0.70
N GLN A 122 -2.37 13.16 0.16
CA GLN A 122 -3.32 12.34 -0.59
C GLN A 122 -2.94 12.45 -2.08
N GLU A 123 -2.53 11.35 -2.70
CA GLU A 123 -2.32 11.32 -4.14
C GLU A 123 -3.46 10.62 -4.88
N ASN A 124 -3.95 11.39 -5.85
CA ASN A 124 -5.03 11.14 -6.78
C ASN A 124 -4.70 10.03 -7.79
N LEU A 125 -5.64 9.12 -7.98
CA LEU A 125 -5.68 8.11 -9.05
C LEU A 125 -6.69 8.57 -10.10
N ASP A 126 -6.28 9.46 -11.01
CA ASP A 126 -7.19 10.05 -11.99
C ASP A 126 -6.69 9.79 -13.42
N CYS A 127 -7.00 8.60 -13.94
CA CYS A 127 -6.86 8.28 -15.38
C CYS A 127 -7.74 7.08 -15.81
N GLU A 128 -8.07 6.11 -14.94
CA GLU A 128 -9.02 5.01 -15.27
C GLU A 128 -10.50 5.31 -14.95
N VAL A 129 -10.74 6.42 -14.24
CA VAL A 129 -12.02 6.72 -13.58
C VAL A 129 -13.06 7.22 -14.59
N ASP A 130 -12.65 7.95 -15.63
CA ASP A 130 -13.54 8.62 -16.59
C ASP A 130 -14.32 7.63 -17.51
N ASP A 131 -13.67 6.57 -17.99
CA ASP A 131 -14.34 5.57 -18.86
C ASP A 131 -15.41 4.76 -18.12
N LYS A 132 -15.14 4.40 -16.86
CA LYS A 132 -16.09 3.65 -16.01
C LYS A 132 -17.29 4.52 -15.64
N ILE A 133 -17.08 5.80 -15.33
CA ILE A 133 -18.15 6.77 -15.01
C ILE A 133 -19.14 6.90 -16.19
N LYS A 134 -18.63 7.06 -17.41
CA LYS A 134 -19.45 7.17 -18.62
C LYS A 134 -20.32 5.93 -18.86
N ILE A 135 -19.82 4.73 -18.56
CA ILE A 135 -20.58 3.47 -18.72
C ILE A 135 -21.73 3.40 -17.71
N PHE A 136 -21.47 3.69 -16.43
CA PHE A 136 -22.50 3.64 -15.38
C PHE A 136 -23.58 4.71 -15.58
N TYR A 137 -23.17 5.92 -15.94
CA TYR A 137 -24.09 7.01 -16.26
C TYR A 137 -25.03 6.66 -17.42
N ARG A 138 -24.50 6.17 -18.56
CA ARG A 138 -25.33 5.76 -19.71
C ARG A 138 -26.33 4.66 -19.36
N LYS A 139 -25.94 3.72 -18.50
CA LYS A 139 -26.79 2.61 -18.05
C LYS A 139 -27.94 3.11 -17.16
N LEU A 140 -27.65 4.01 -16.22
CA LEU A 140 -28.62 4.64 -15.33
C LEU A 140 -29.58 5.55 -16.09
N ALA A 141 -29.05 6.44 -16.93
CA ALA A 141 -29.82 7.36 -17.77
C ALA A 141 -30.75 6.62 -18.73
N SER A 142 -30.29 5.51 -19.33
CA SER A 142 -31.15 4.69 -20.19
C SER A 142 -32.27 4.01 -19.40
N LYS A 143 -32.10 3.69 -18.11
CA LYS A 143 -33.13 2.98 -17.33
C LYS A 143 -34.15 3.93 -16.68
N PHE A 144 -33.71 5.10 -16.22
CA PHE A 144 -34.50 6.05 -15.44
C PHE A 144 -34.74 7.39 -16.17
N HIS A 145 -34.66 7.41 -17.51
CA HIS A 145 -35.00 8.61 -18.28
C HIS A 145 -36.47 9.00 -18.05
N PRO A 146 -36.81 10.28 -17.83
CA PRO A 146 -38.19 10.73 -17.62
C PRO A 146 -39.16 10.30 -18.73
N ASP A 147 -38.65 10.14 -19.97
CA ASP A 147 -39.44 9.71 -21.13
C ASP A 147 -39.82 8.21 -21.13
N LYS A 148 -39.26 7.41 -20.23
CA LYS A 148 -39.58 5.97 -20.10
C LYS A 148 -40.62 5.67 -19.02
N ALA A 149 -41.12 6.69 -18.31
CA ALA A 149 -42.17 6.55 -17.31
C ALA A 149 -43.53 6.22 -17.95
N LYS A 150 -44.29 5.32 -17.33
CA LYS A 150 -45.61 4.87 -17.80
C LYS A 150 -46.78 5.69 -17.23
N GLY A 151 -46.52 6.63 -16.30
CA GLY A 151 -47.51 7.50 -15.70
C GLY A 151 -46.91 8.80 -15.14
N GLU A 152 -47.76 9.75 -14.75
CA GLU A 152 -47.31 11.08 -14.28
C GLU A 152 -46.53 11.00 -12.96
N GLU A 153 -46.91 10.12 -12.03
CA GLU A 153 -46.20 9.91 -10.77
C GLU A 153 -44.79 9.32 -10.98
N GLU A 154 -44.67 8.35 -11.89
CA GLU A 154 -43.39 7.72 -12.25
C GLU A 154 -42.47 8.69 -13.00
N LYS A 155 -43.05 9.63 -13.76
CA LYS A 155 -42.32 10.69 -14.45
C LYS A 155 -41.68 11.68 -13.49
N ILE A 156 -42.38 12.03 -12.40
CA ILE A 156 -41.85 12.89 -11.33
C ILE A 156 -40.72 12.17 -10.58
N LEU A 157 -40.89 10.88 -10.27
CA LEU A 157 -39.86 10.06 -9.63
C LEU A 157 -38.61 9.93 -10.51
N PHE A 158 -38.76 9.64 -11.80
CA PHE A 158 -37.64 9.53 -12.74
C PHE A 158 -36.94 10.86 -12.96
N HIS A 159 -37.68 11.98 -12.93
CA HIS A 159 -37.09 13.32 -13.01
C HIS A 159 -36.17 13.61 -11.81
N ASN A 160 -36.62 13.29 -10.59
CA ASN A 160 -35.84 13.49 -9.37
C ASN A 160 -34.59 12.58 -9.34
N LEU A 161 -34.75 11.31 -9.72
CA LEU A 161 -33.65 10.35 -9.79
C LEU A 161 -32.63 10.75 -10.85
N MET A 162 -33.07 11.21 -12.02
CA MET A 162 -32.18 11.66 -13.08
C MET A 162 -31.37 12.90 -12.66
N SER A 163 -31.95 13.80 -11.86
CA SER A 163 -31.25 14.94 -11.27
C SER A 163 -30.10 14.49 -10.36
N GLU A 164 -30.35 13.50 -9.50
CA GLU A 164 -29.34 12.95 -8.58
C GLU A 164 -28.22 12.20 -9.32
N ILE A 165 -28.57 11.44 -10.36
CA ILE A 165 -27.61 10.75 -11.24
C ILE A 165 -26.73 11.77 -11.98
N ASN A 166 -27.32 12.87 -12.48
CA ASN A 166 -26.58 13.94 -13.15
C ASN A 166 -25.63 14.65 -12.18
N LEU A 167 -26.03 14.87 -10.93
CA LEU A 167 -25.16 15.46 -9.90
C LEU A 167 -23.95 14.58 -9.60
N ALA A 168 -24.14 13.27 -9.42
CA ALA A 168 -23.05 12.33 -9.16
C ALA A 168 -22.09 12.20 -10.37
N TYR A 169 -22.62 12.25 -11.59
CA TYR A 169 -21.81 12.25 -12.82
C TYR A 169 -20.98 13.54 -12.96
N ASN A 170 -21.58 14.71 -12.74
CA ASN A 170 -20.88 15.99 -12.83
C ASN A 170 -19.78 16.16 -11.77
N GLN A 171 -19.90 15.46 -10.64
CA GLN A 171 -18.91 15.45 -9.55
C GLN A 171 -17.82 14.39 -9.74
N GLY A 172 -17.91 13.55 -10.79
CA GLY A 172 -16.96 12.46 -11.00
C GLY A 172 -17.03 11.35 -9.93
N ASP A 173 -18.13 11.26 -9.17
CA ASP A 173 -18.25 10.35 -8.05
C ASP A 173 -18.69 8.95 -8.51
N LEU A 174 -17.71 8.16 -8.96
CA LEU A 174 -17.91 6.77 -9.43
C LEU A 174 -18.59 5.92 -8.35
N LYS A 175 -18.20 6.10 -7.08
CA LYS A 175 -18.71 5.31 -5.97
C LYS A 175 -20.20 5.59 -5.76
N LYS A 176 -20.62 6.85 -5.79
CA LYS A 176 -22.02 7.26 -5.68
C LYS A 176 -22.86 6.83 -6.87
N LEU A 177 -22.34 6.90 -8.09
CA LEU A 177 -23.02 6.35 -9.28
C LEU A 177 -23.21 4.83 -9.19
N GLN A 178 -22.23 4.12 -8.65
CA GLN A 178 -22.33 2.68 -8.46
C GLN A 178 -23.34 2.32 -7.36
N GLU A 179 -23.35 3.07 -6.26
CA GLU A 179 -24.33 2.94 -5.18
C GLU A 179 -25.75 3.23 -5.66
N LEU A 180 -25.96 4.29 -6.47
CA LEU A 180 -27.24 4.61 -7.08
C LEU A 180 -27.68 3.54 -8.11
N ALA A 181 -26.74 3.02 -8.92
CA ALA A 181 -27.03 1.93 -9.85
C ALA A 181 -27.47 0.67 -9.11
N ASP A 182 -26.80 0.31 -8.03
CA ASP A 182 -27.16 -0.85 -7.25
C ASP A 182 -28.48 -0.59 -6.50
N SER A 183 -28.66 0.54 -5.81
CA SER A 183 -29.88 0.88 -5.06
C SER A 183 -31.14 0.94 -5.93
N LEU A 184 -31.09 1.66 -7.05
CA LEU A 184 -32.27 1.92 -7.90
C LEU A 184 -32.65 0.72 -8.77
N ILE A 185 -31.67 -0.11 -9.17
CA ILE A 185 -31.98 -1.39 -9.82
C ILE A 185 -32.68 -2.34 -8.84
N ASN A 186 -32.40 -2.21 -7.54
CA ASN A 186 -32.94 -3.07 -6.48
C ASN A 186 -34.32 -2.61 -5.97
N GLU A 187 -34.58 -1.30 -5.87
CA GLU A 187 -35.89 -0.78 -5.41
C GLU A 187 -37.05 -1.12 -6.36
N PHE A 188 -36.77 -1.22 -7.66
CA PHE A 188 -37.78 -1.55 -8.67
C PHE A 188 -37.94 -3.06 -8.96
N ASP A 189 -37.12 -3.92 -8.34
CA ASP A 189 -37.15 -5.38 -8.54
C ASP A 189 -37.16 -6.12 -7.19
N ASN A 190 -38.20 -5.87 -6.39
CA ASN A 190 -38.43 -6.37 -5.02
C ASN A 190 -38.68 -7.91 -4.91
N SER A 191 -38.15 -8.70 -5.84
CA SER A 191 -38.22 -10.16 -5.76
C SER A 191 -37.19 -10.71 -4.77
N LEU A 192 -37.60 -11.65 -3.92
CA LEU A 192 -36.72 -12.38 -2.99
C LEU A 192 -35.52 -13.02 -3.71
N ILE A 193 -35.69 -13.40 -4.97
CA ILE A 193 -34.62 -13.99 -5.82
C ILE A 193 -33.53 -12.95 -6.12
N SER A 194 -33.91 -11.70 -6.40
CA SER A 194 -32.97 -10.62 -6.69
C SER A 194 -32.11 -10.31 -5.45
N GLN A 195 -32.72 -10.27 -4.27
CA GLN A 195 -32.01 -10.07 -2.99
C GLN A 195 -30.97 -11.17 -2.72
N ILE A 196 -31.34 -12.44 -2.92
CA ILE A 196 -30.40 -13.57 -2.79
C ILE A 196 -29.21 -13.42 -3.75
N LYS A 197 -29.46 -13.04 -5.00
CA LYS A 197 -28.39 -12.85 -6.00
C LYS A 197 -27.43 -11.72 -5.61
N ILE A 198 -27.96 -10.62 -5.10
CA ILE A 198 -27.16 -9.47 -4.63
C ILE A 198 -26.29 -9.89 -3.45
N LEU A 199 -26.86 -10.56 -2.46
CA LEU A 199 -26.11 -11.02 -1.27
C LEU A 199 -25.00 -12.00 -1.66
N LYS A 200 -25.28 -12.96 -2.55
CA LYS A 200 -24.25 -13.89 -3.07
C LYS A 200 -23.13 -13.16 -3.81
N LYS A 201 -23.46 -12.17 -4.64
CA LYS A 201 -22.45 -11.32 -5.30
C LYS A 201 -21.61 -10.55 -4.28
N ARG A 202 -22.25 -9.99 -3.24
CA ARG A 202 -21.57 -9.26 -2.17
C ARG A 202 -20.60 -10.15 -1.40
N ILE A 203 -20.98 -11.38 -1.10
CA ILE A 203 -20.11 -12.39 -0.46
C ILE A 203 -18.87 -12.63 -1.32
N ILE A 204 -19.02 -12.84 -2.63
CA ILE A 204 -17.89 -13.06 -3.54
C ILE A 204 -16.94 -11.85 -3.54
N THR A 205 -17.49 -10.63 -3.61
CA THR A 205 -16.68 -9.40 -3.57
C THR A 205 -15.93 -9.26 -2.25
N LEU A 206 -16.62 -9.46 -1.11
CA LEU A 206 -16.01 -9.36 0.21
C LEU A 206 -14.91 -10.41 0.42
N SER A 207 -15.13 -11.64 -0.03
CA SER A 207 -14.10 -12.69 0.05
C SER A 207 -12.85 -12.32 -0.73
N LYS A 208 -12.99 -11.76 -1.95
CA LYS A 208 -11.85 -11.26 -2.73
C LYS A 208 -11.11 -10.13 -2.01
N GLU A 209 -11.83 -9.15 -1.46
CA GLU A 209 -11.21 -8.07 -0.68
C GLU A 209 -10.46 -8.61 0.55
N ILE A 210 -11.00 -9.64 1.21
CA ILE A 210 -10.34 -10.32 2.34
C ILE A 210 -9.04 -11.00 1.88
N ASP A 211 -9.06 -11.69 0.74
CA ASP A 211 -7.87 -12.37 0.23
C ASP A 211 -6.78 -11.36 -0.15
N GLU A 212 -7.16 -10.26 -0.80
CA GLU A 212 -6.26 -9.17 -1.16
C GLU A 212 -5.61 -8.51 0.06
N ILE A 213 -6.39 -8.17 1.09
CA ILE A 213 -5.82 -7.55 2.30
C ILE A 213 -4.95 -8.54 3.08
N THR A 214 -5.32 -9.81 3.10
CA THR A 214 -4.53 -10.87 3.75
C THR A 214 -3.18 -11.04 3.05
N PHE A 215 -3.18 -11.04 1.72
CA PHE A 215 -1.95 -11.07 0.92
C PHE A 215 -1.06 -9.85 1.23
N LYS A 216 -1.62 -8.64 1.26
CA LYS A 216 -0.88 -7.42 1.62
C LYS A 216 -0.27 -7.47 3.01
N ILE A 217 -0.97 -8.05 3.99
CA ILE A 217 -0.42 -8.27 5.34
C ILE A 217 0.76 -9.24 5.28
N HIS A 218 0.64 -10.33 4.53
CA HIS A 218 1.72 -11.30 4.35
C HIS A 218 2.95 -10.68 3.66
N GLU A 219 2.74 -9.86 2.63
CA GLU A 219 3.82 -9.09 1.99
C GLU A 219 4.53 -8.18 2.99
N LEU A 220 3.79 -7.43 3.81
CA LEU A 220 4.42 -6.61 4.86
C LEU A 220 5.25 -7.46 5.84
N LYS A 221 4.77 -8.66 6.20
CA LYS A 221 5.46 -9.57 7.11
C LYS A 221 6.67 -10.26 6.48
N SER A 222 6.74 -10.40 5.16
CA SER A 222 7.90 -11.00 4.47
C SER A 222 9.07 -10.03 4.28
N LEU A 223 8.85 -8.72 4.45
CA LEU A 223 9.91 -7.72 4.35
C LEU A 223 10.97 -7.91 5.45
N SER A 224 12.24 -7.68 5.10
CA SER A 224 13.36 -7.74 6.03
C SER A 224 13.19 -6.76 7.21
N ILE A 225 12.63 -5.59 6.95
CA ILE A 225 12.36 -4.57 7.97
C ILE A 225 11.37 -5.06 9.02
N TYR A 226 10.39 -5.89 8.65
CA TYR A 226 9.46 -6.50 9.60
C TYR A 226 10.19 -7.50 10.51
N THR A 227 11.06 -8.33 9.94
CA THR A 227 11.88 -9.26 10.73
C THR A 227 12.73 -8.52 11.76
N LEU A 228 13.34 -7.40 11.37
CA LEU A 228 14.11 -6.56 12.28
C LEU A 228 13.22 -5.90 13.34
N TYR A 229 12.06 -5.37 12.94
CA TYR A 229 11.08 -4.79 13.86
C TYR A 229 10.68 -5.78 14.96
N VAL A 230 10.36 -7.03 14.60
CA VAL A 230 10.00 -8.08 15.57
C VAL A 230 11.13 -8.30 16.57
N LYS A 231 12.37 -8.47 16.11
CA LYS A 231 13.53 -8.65 16.99
C LYS A 231 13.75 -7.48 17.95
N VAL A 232 13.54 -6.25 17.48
CA VAL A 232 13.66 -5.05 18.32
C VAL A 232 12.56 -5.00 19.37
N VAL A 233 11.32 -5.34 19.00
CA VAL A 233 10.20 -5.38 19.95
C VAL A 233 10.42 -6.46 21.00
N GLU A 234 10.80 -7.67 20.60
CA GLU A 234 11.13 -8.77 21.52
C GLU A 234 12.27 -8.39 22.47
N ALA A 235 13.36 -7.81 21.95
CA ALA A 235 14.49 -7.36 22.77
C ALA A 235 14.06 -6.29 23.80
N LYS A 236 13.17 -5.37 23.42
CA LYS A 236 12.63 -4.35 24.32
C LYS A 236 11.81 -4.93 25.47
N GLU A 237 11.12 -6.06 25.28
CA GLU A 237 10.41 -6.74 26.37
C GLU A 237 11.37 -7.23 27.46
N TYR A 238 12.60 -7.57 27.09
CA TYR A 238 13.68 -7.91 28.02
C TYR A 238 14.49 -6.68 28.48
N GLY A 239 14.05 -5.45 28.16
CA GLY A 239 14.73 -4.20 28.51
C GLY A 239 15.98 -3.91 27.68
N ILE A 240 16.17 -4.60 26.55
CA ILE A 240 17.35 -4.46 25.68
C ILE A 240 17.03 -3.50 24.54
N ASP A 241 17.80 -2.42 24.42
CA ASP A 241 17.73 -1.52 23.26
C ASP A 241 18.64 -2.02 22.12
N LEU A 242 18.07 -2.91 21.30
CA LEU A 242 18.79 -3.52 20.18
C LEU A 242 19.24 -2.49 19.13
N LEU A 243 18.48 -1.42 18.88
CA LEU A 243 18.88 -0.40 17.90
C LEU A 243 20.14 0.34 18.37
N SER A 244 20.20 0.71 19.65
CA SER A 244 21.38 1.37 20.24
C SER A 244 22.61 0.46 20.24
N GLN A 245 22.44 -0.85 20.39
CA GLN A 245 23.54 -1.82 20.25
C GLN A 245 24.07 -1.90 18.82
N ILE A 246 23.17 -1.96 17.83
CA ILE A 246 23.55 -1.97 16.41
C ILE A 246 24.28 -0.66 16.06
N GLU A 247 23.73 0.48 16.49
CA GLU A 247 24.35 1.80 16.31
C GLU A 247 25.77 1.84 16.86
N SER A 248 25.96 1.42 18.12
CA SER A 248 27.27 1.39 18.77
C SER A 248 28.26 0.47 18.06
N SER A 249 27.80 -0.70 17.59
CA SER A 249 28.63 -1.64 16.84
C SER A 249 29.11 -1.05 15.52
N ILE A 250 28.24 -0.35 14.79
CA ILE A 250 28.59 0.26 13.50
C ILE A 250 29.54 1.43 13.71
N LEU A 251 29.31 2.27 14.73
CA LEU A 251 30.23 3.35 15.08
C LEU A 251 31.63 2.84 15.38
N ALA A 252 31.76 1.75 16.15
CA ALA A 252 33.05 1.11 16.42
C ALA A 252 33.71 0.58 15.12
N GLU A 253 32.93 0.05 14.18
CA GLU A 253 33.44 -0.37 12.87
C GLU A 253 33.90 0.84 12.04
N ILE A 254 33.13 1.94 12.00
CA ILE A 254 33.51 3.19 11.34
C ILE A 254 34.82 3.73 11.92
N GLU A 255 34.98 3.76 13.24
CA GLU A 255 36.24 4.19 13.89
C GLU A 255 37.43 3.33 13.45
N LYS A 256 37.26 2.00 13.43
CA LYS A 256 38.29 1.06 12.97
C LYS A 256 38.67 1.32 11.51
N TYR A 257 37.69 1.51 10.63
CA TYR A 257 37.93 1.82 9.22
C TYR A 257 38.55 3.22 9.05
N ASN A 258 38.18 4.19 9.86
CA ASN A 258 38.77 5.53 9.84
C ASN A 258 40.25 5.50 10.25
N LYS A 259 40.59 4.69 11.26
CA LYS A 259 41.99 4.45 11.63
C LYS A 259 42.75 3.81 10.47
N LYS A 260 42.20 2.75 9.87
CA LYS A 260 42.78 2.10 8.68
C LYS A 260 42.98 3.09 7.54
N TYR A 261 41.99 3.91 7.22
CA TYR A 261 42.07 4.94 6.19
C TYR A 261 43.19 5.96 6.48
N LYS A 262 43.30 6.45 7.72
CA LYS A 262 44.39 7.34 8.15
C LYS A 262 45.76 6.69 8.02
N ASP A 263 45.92 5.42 8.40
CA ASP A 263 47.18 4.70 8.27
C ASP A 263 47.57 4.51 6.79
N PHE A 264 46.60 4.24 5.91
CA PHE A 264 46.84 4.19 4.46
C PHE A 264 47.29 5.54 3.91
N ARG A 265 46.69 6.65 4.36
CA ARG A 265 47.01 8.01 3.92
C ARG A 265 48.34 8.53 4.49
N LYS A 266 48.72 8.17 5.72
CA LYS A 266 50.02 8.56 6.32
C LYS A 266 51.23 7.97 5.61
N ILE A 267 51.06 6.88 4.88
CA ILE A 267 52.12 6.29 4.05
C ILE A 267 52.32 7.09 2.73
N GLU A 268 51.48 8.08 2.42
CA GLU A 268 51.58 8.95 1.23
C GLU A 268 52.32 10.28 1.48
N LEU A 269 52.68 10.61 2.73
CA LEU A 269 53.50 11.77 3.11
C LEU A 269 54.89 11.31 3.55
#